data_AF-A0A1C6VYN9-F1
#
_entry.id   AF-A0A1C6VYN9-F1
#
_cell.length_a   1.000
_cell.length_b   1.000
_cell.length_c   1.000
_cell.angle_alpha   90.00
_cell.angle_beta   90.00
_cell.angle_gamma   90.00
#
_symmetry.space_group_name_H-M   'P 1'
#
loop_
_entity.id
_entity.type
_entity.pdbx_description
1 polymer ?
#
loop_
_entity_poly.entity_id
_entity_poly.type
_entity_poly.pdbx_seq_one_letter_code
_entity_poly.pdbx_strand_id
1 'polypeptide(L)' 'MSRQDLDDADDILFAHPPRKVTRWLCGCGEDYPCPDVRFAQLVRHASVRATP' A
#
# COMPACT_ATOMS: atom_id res chain seq x y z
N MET A 1 -0.94 11.03 -35.44
CA MET A 1 -0.95 9.71 -34.79
C MET A 1 -1.34 8.72 -35.85
N SER A 2 -0.48 7.74 -36.10
CA SER A 2 -0.73 6.65 -37.03
C SER A 2 -1.73 5.66 -36.42
N ARG A 3 -2.28 4.74 -37.23
CA ARG A 3 -3.13 3.66 -36.71
C ARG A 3 -2.32 2.67 -35.86
N GLN A 4 -1.06 2.45 -36.24
CA GLN A 4 -0.12 1.64 -35.47
C GLN A 4 0.10 2.22 -34.06
N ASP A 5 0.20 3.55 -33.94
CA ASP A 5 0.39 4.20 -32.63
C ASP A 5 -0.80 3.97 -31.69
N LEU A 6 -2.01 3.85 -32.24
CA LEU A 6 -3.23 3.58 -31.47
C LEU A 6 -3.30 2.11 -31.04
N ASP A 7 -3.01 1.20 -31.97
CA ASP A 7 -3.01 -0.24 -31.70
C ASP A 7 -1.95 -0.60 -30.63
N ASP A 8 -0.74 -0.04 -30.74
CA ASP A 8 0.34 -0.23 -29.76
C ASP A 8 -0.04 0.34 -28.37
N ALA A 9 -0.75 1.47 -28.33
CA ALA A 9 -1.20 2.07 -27.07
C ALA A 9 -2.26 1.21 -26.37
N ASP A 10 -3.21 0.66 -27.12
CA ASP A 10 -4.25 -0.23 -26.60
C ASP A 10 -3.63 -1.53 -26.04
N ASP A 11 -2.64 -2.12 -26.74
CA ASP A 11 -1.91 -3.28 -26.27
C ASP A 11 -1.17 -3.01 -24.94
N ILE A 12 -0.52 -1.84 -24.82
CA ILE A 12 0.17 -1.44 -23.59
C ILE A 12 -0.83 -1.27 -22.44
N LEU A 13 -1.94 -0.58 -22.65
CA LEU A 13 -2.97 -0.36 -21.63
C LEU A 13 -3.63 -1.67 -21.18
N PHE A 14 -3.84 -2.60 -22.12
CA PHE A 14 -4.35 -3.93 -21.81
C PHE A 14 -3.36 -4.75 -20.97
N ALA A 15 -2.08 -4.74 -21.34
CA ALA A 15 -1.03 -5.46 -20.62
C ALA A 15 -0.74 -4.87 -19.22
N HIS A 16 -1.02 -3.59 -19.00
CA HIS A 16 -0.74 -2.86 -17.76
C HIS A 16 -2.00 -2.31 -17.10
N PRO A 17 -2.91 -3.18 -16.59
CA PRO A 17 -4.13 -2.72 -15.96
C PRO A 17 -3.81 -1.86 -14.73
N PRO A 18 -4.51 -0.73 -14.53
CA PRO A 18 -4.25 0.16 -13.40
C PRO A 18 -4.53 -0.57 -12.08
N ARG A 19 -3.53 -0.60 -11.19
CA ARG A 19 -3.66 -1.14 -9.83
C ARG A 19 -3.80 0.02 -8.84
N LYS A 20 -4.82 -0.04 -7.97
CA LYS A 20 -4.95 0.90 -6.86
C LYS A 20 -3.87 0.59 -5.83
N VAL A 21 -2.88 1.48 -5.71
CA VAL A 21 -1.91 1.45 -4.61
C VAL A 21 -2.45 2.35 -3.50
N THR A 22 -3.10 1.76 -2.50
CA THR A 22 -3.51 2.49 -1.29
C THR A 22 -2.36 2.46 -0.29
N ARG A 23 -1.66 3.58 -0.14
CA ARG A 23 -0.74 3.80 0.97
C ARG A 23 -1.56 4.22 2.18
N TRP A 24 -1.52 3.43 3.24
CA TRP A 24 -2.21 3.77 4.48
C TRP A 24 -1.34 4.78 5.21
N LEU A 25 -1.93 5.90 5.62
CA LEU A 25 -1.26 6.92 6.42
C LEU A 25 -1.85 6.96 7.83
N CYS A 26 -0.99 7.15 8.81
CA CYS A 26 -1.39 7.47 10.18
C CYS A 26 -1.92 8.92 10.25
N GLY A 27 -2.68 9.24 11.30
CA GLY A 27 -3.13 10.62 11.56
C GLY A 27 -1.97 11.63 11.73
N CYS A 28 -0.76 11.15 12.01
CA CYS A 28 0.46 11.96 12.03
C CYS A 28 1.04 12.28 10.64
N GLY A 29 0.48 11.71 9.56
CA GLY A 29 0.93 11.90 8.18
C GLY A 29 2.01 10.94 7.69
N GLU A 30 2.54 10.09 8.56
CA GLU A 30 3.50 9.03 8.19
C GLU A 30 2.82 7.76 7.66
N ASP A 31 3.62 6.88 7.07
CA ASP A 31 3.17 5.53 6.69
C ASP A 31 2.60 4.76 7.87
N TYR A 32 1.47 4.11 7.65
CA TYR A 32 0.96 3.11 8.58
C TYR A 32 1.63 1.75 8.32
N PRO A 33 2.16 1.06 9.36
CA PRO A 33 2.25 1.53 10.75
C PRO A 33 3.48 2.44 10.97
N CYS A 34 3.23 3.62 11.56
CA CYS A 34 4.28 4.56 11.95
C CYS A 34 5.03 4.06 13.20
N PRO A 35 6.16 4.67 13.60
CA PRO A 35 6.94 4.23 14.77
C PRO A 35 6.11 4.07 16.05
N ASP A 36 5.19 5.01 16.32
CA ASP A 36 4.32 4.96 17.51
C ASP A 36 3.33 3.79 17.45
N VAL A 37 2.73 3.55 16.28
CA VAL A 37 1.82 2.42 16.08
C VAL A 37 2.57 1.09 16.20
N ARG A 38 3.78 1.00 15.64
CA ARG A 38 4.63 -0.20 15.78
C ARG A 38 4.96 -0.47 17.24
N PHE A 39 5.32 0.57 17.99
CA PHE A 39 5.56 0.46 19.42
C PHE A 39 4.31 -0.03 20.16
N ALA A 40 3.14 0.56 19.92
CA ALA A 40 1.89 0.15 20.55
C ALA A 40 1.51 -1.30 20.19
N GLN A 41 1.72 -1.73 18.95
CA GLN A 41 1.54 -3.13 18.52
C GLN A 41 2.46 -4.06 19.30
N LEU A 42 3.76 -3.73 19.40
CA LEU A 42 4.73 -4.53 20.17
C LEU A 42 4.33 -4.68 21.64
N VAL A 43 3.96 -3.59 22.31
CA VAL A 43 3.51 -3.60 23.70
C VAL A 43 2.28 -4.49 23.85
N ARG A 44 1.26 -4.32 23.00
CA ARG A 44 0.03 -5.11 23.05
C ARG A 44 0.33 -6.61 22.84
N HIS A 45 1.20 -6.95 21.90
CA HIS A 45 1.60 -8.34 21.67
C HIS A 45 2.38 -8.92 22.85
N ALA A 46 3.23 -8.14 23.51
CA ALA A 46 3.92 -8.56 24.72
C ALA A 46 2.95 -8.76 25.90
N SER A 47 1.98 -7.86 26.09
CA SER A 47 0.95 -7.98 27.14
C SER A 47 0.07 -9.22 26.95
N VAL A 48 -0.30 -9.55 25.70
CA VAL A 48 -1.05 -10.78 25.40
C VAL A 48 -0.25 -12.03 25.78
N ARG A 49 1.07 -12.03 25.58
CA ARG A 49 1.94 -13.16 25.99
C ARG A 49 2.18 -13.24 27.49
N ALA A 50 2.08 -12.12 28.20
CA ALA A 50 2.29 -12.02 29.63
C ALA A 50 1.04 -12.35 30.46
N THR A 51 -0.08 -12.66 29.82
CA THR A 51 -1.30 -13.11 30.51
C THR A 51 -1.19 -14.63 30.74
N PRO A 52 -1.09 -15.12 31.99
CA PRO A 52 -1.04 -16.55 32.31
C PRO A 52 -2.37 -17.27 32.05
#